data_AF-A0A944GZV1-F1
#
_entry.id   AF-A0A944GZV1-F1
#
_cell.length_a   1.000
_cell.length_b   1.000
_cell.length_c   1.000
_cell.angle_alpha   90.00
_cell.angle_beta   90.00
_cell.angle_gamma   90.00
#
_symmetry.space_group_name_H-M   'P 1'
#
loop_
_entity.id
_entity.type
_entity.pdbx_description
1 polymer ?
#
loop_
_entity_poly.entity_id
_entity_poly.type
_entity_poly.pdbx_seq_one_letter_code
_entity_poly.pdbx_strand_id
1 'polypeptide(L)'
;MARKIFIDVGGHYGETVEPVLDPIFGFDLIFSFEPVKECCEKIREIKDRRLKVIEAGLSNKSFSGKIFNPQHVGASIYTDIEIPSKNNDDFQICEFIQASSFFKENIAEGDEVYLKFNCEGSECDVIENLVASGELTKVKACLIDFDVRKIPSQRHRQQEILDLLTANNFKNFYLSEDVMFGPSNYVAIRRWLKSIGASELSVKSIASSLLHHLDNMFSGRYTNYYKWQVVRILPKEIMAFYYKNIKK
;
A
#
# COMPACT_ATOMS: atom_id res chain seq x y z
N MET A 1 -24.61 -6.87 -0.17
CA MET A 1 -24.37 -5.40 -0.15
C MET A 1 -22.99 -5.18 -0.74
N ALA A 2 -22.84 -4.18 -1.62
CA ALA A 2 -21.55 -3.76 -2.14
C ALA A 2 -20.66 -3.30 -0.97
N ARG A 3 -19.39 -3.74 -0.96
CA ARG A 3 -18.41 -3.37 0.06
C ARG A 3 -17.38 -2.43 -0.53
N LYS A 4 -16.83 -1.54 0.29
CA LYS A 4 -15.63 -0.78 -0.07
C LYS A 4 -14.39 -1.49 0.46
N ILE A 5 -13.53 -1.92 -0.45
CA ILE A 5 -12.41 -2.82 -0.15
C ILE A 5 -11.09 -2.12 -0.47
N PHE A 6 -10.13 -2.21 0.46
CA PHE A 6 -8.74 -1.90 0.16
C PHE A 6 -7.92 -3.19 0.10
N ILE A 7 -7.07 -3.33 -0.89
CA ILE A 7 -6.13 -4.44 -1.05
C ILE A 7 -4.71 -3.86 -1.08
N ASP A 8 -3.92 -4.20 -0.09
CA ASP A 8 -2.51 -3.85 0.01
C ASP A 8 -1.67 -5.09 -0.32
N VAL A 9 -0.87 -5.02 -1.39
CA VAL A 9 0.01 -6.10 -1.83
C VAL A 9 1.46 -5.69 -1.57
N GLY A 10 2.13 -6.47 -0.71
CA GLY A 10 3.43 -6.10 -0.13
C GLY A 10 3.25 -5.19 1.08
N GLY A 11 2.62 -5.74 2.12
CA GLY A 11 2.23 -5.01 3.32
C GLY A 11 3.40 -4.62 4.23
N HIS A 12 4.52 -5.34 4.17
CA HIS A 12 5.71 -5.13 5.01
C HIS A 12 5.35 -4.98 6.50
N TYR A 13 5.58 -3.81 7.12
CA TYR A 13 5.21 -3.57 8.53
C TYR A 13 3.85 -2.87 8.70
N GLY A 14 3.06 -2.78 7.63
CA GLY A 14 1.72 -2.20 7.64
C GLY A 14 1.70 -0.69 7.36
N GLU A 15 2.76 -0.14 6.77
CA GLU A 15 2.89 1.30 6.49
C GLU A 15 1.76 1.86 5.60
N THR A 16 1.16 1.00 4.77
CA THR A 16 -0.03 1.33 3.97
C THR A 16 -1.32 1.10 4.75
N VAL A 17 -1.38 0.05 5.57
CA VAL A 17 -2.58 -0.28 6.35
C VAL A 17 -2.94 0.86 7.29
N GLU A 18 -1.96 1.40 8.02
CA GLU A 18 -2.22 2.44 9.01
C GLU A 18 -2.95 3.70 8.47
N PRO A 19 -2.54 4.34 7.35
CA PRO A 19 -3.28 5.45 6.77
C PRO A 19 -4.65 5.05 6.19
N VAL A 20 -4.79 3.81 5.68
CA VAL A 20 -6.05 3.28 5.13
C VAL A 20 -7.11 3.09 6.21
N LEU A 21 -6.71 2.86 7.45
CA LEU A 21 -7.62 2.69 8.60
C LEU A 21 -8.33 3.98 9.02
N ASP A 22 -7.92 5.15 8.53
CA ASP A 22 -8.61 6.42 8.80
C ASP A 22 -10.10 6.32 8.39
N PRO A 23 -11.05 6.51 9.34
CA PRO A 23 -12.48 6.40 9.05
C PRO A 23 -12.99 7.32 7.94
N ILE A 24 -12.24 8.37 7.58
CA ILE A 24 -12.60 9.24 6.45
C ILE A 24 -12.70 8.47 5.12
N PHE A 25 -12.01 7.34 4.97
CA PHE A 25 -12.04 6.56 3.73
C PHE A 25 -13.17 5.54 3.67
N GLY A 26 -13.78 5.20 4.82
CA GLY A 26 -14.98 4.34 4.85
C GLY A 26 -14.78 2.93 4.32
N PHE A 27 -13.56 2.38 4.34
CA PHE A 27 -13.33 0.98 3.96
C PHE A 27 -14.06 0.03 4.91
N ASP A 28 -14.77 -0.94 4.35
CA ASP A 28 -15.45 -2.01 5.08
C ASP A 28 -14.52 -3.19 5.37
N LEU A 29 -13.58 -3.43 4.45
CA LEU A 29 -12.66 -4.57 4.48
C LEU A 29 -11.32 -4.15 3.90
N ILE A 30 -10.23 -4.57 4.56
CA ILE A 30 -8.86 -4.30 4.15
C ILE A 30 -8.14 -5.64 4.12
N PHE A 31 -7.64 -6.04 2.95
CA PHE A 31 -6.73 -7.15 2.82
C PHE A 31 -5.29 -6.61 2.78
N SER A 32 -4.40 -7.17 3.59
CA SER A 32 -2.96 -6.88 3.50
C SER A 32 -2.22 -8.19 3.28
N PHE A 33 -1.60 -8.31 2.11
CA PHE A 33 -0.82 -9.47 1.68
C PHE A 33 0.64 -9.24 2.01
N GLU A 34 1.19 -10.12 2.82
CA GLU A 34 2.59 -10.10 3.20
C GLU A 34 3.09 -11.54 3.36
N PRO A 35 3.97 -12.03 2.48
CA PRO A 35 4.48 -13.40 2.55
C PRO A 35 5.43 -13.66 3.73
N VAL A 36 6.14 -12.64 4.24
CA VAL A 36 7.13 -12.80 5.32
C VAL A 36 6.44 -12.85 6.67
N LYS A 37 6.67 -13.94 7.42
CA LYS A 37 5.95 -14.21 8.67
C LYS A 37 6.10 -13.10 9.71
N GLU A 38 7.32 -12.64 9.91
CA GLU A 38 7.67 -11.61 10.90
C GLU A 38 7.01 -10.27 10.57
N CYS A 39 6.97 -9.91 9.28
CA CYS A 39 6.24 -8.76 8.76
C CYS A 39 4.73 -8.90 9.00
N CYS A 40 4.16 -10.08 8.72
CA CYS A 40 2.78 -10.42 9.02
C CYS A 40 2.43 -10.28 10.51
N GLU A 41 3.30 -10.76 11.41
CA GLU A 41 3.12 -10.62 12.85
C GLU A 41 3.05 -9.14 13.26
N LYS A 42 3.88 -8.28 12.67
CA LYS A 42 3.82 -6.82 12.88
C LYS A 42 2.50 -6.22 12.41
N ILE A 43 2.02 -6.58 11.21
CA ILE A 43 0.73 -6.08 10.73
C ILE A 43 -0.41 -6.54 11.66
N ARG A 44 -0.36 -7.77 12.19
CA ARG A 44 -1.36 -8.31 13.13
C ARG A 44 -1.37 -7.62 14.50
N GLU A 45 -0.33 -6.86 14.86
CA GLU A 45 -0.35 -5.99 16.04
C GLU A 45 -1.37 -4.85 15.86
N ILE A 46 -1.67 -4.45 14.62
CA ILE A 46 -2.70 -3.46 14.29
C ILE A 46 -4.09 -4.07 14.50
N LYS A 47 -4.72 -3.76 15.63
CA LYS A 47 -6.05 -4.28 16.00
C LYS A 47 -7.17 -3.46 15.36
N ASP A 48 -7.60 -3.86 14.16
CA ASP A 48 -8.82 -3.35 13.53
C ASP A 48 -9.66 -4.50 12.94
N ARG A 49 -10.97 -4.50 13.20
CA ARG A 49 -11.89 -5.55 12.74
C ARG A 49 -12.03 -5.64 11.21
N ARG A 50 -11.65 -4.59 10.49
CA ARG A 50 -11.70 -4.51 9.03
C ARG A 50 -10.48 -5.13 8.39
N LEU A 51 -9.38 -5.27 9.13
CA LEU A 51 -8.10 -5.75 8.62
C LEU A 51 -8.07 -7.29 8.60
N LYS A 52 -7.76 -7.84 7.42
CA LYS A 52 -7.41 -9.24 7.21
C LYS A 52 -5.97 -9.32 6.70
N VAL A 53 -5.09 -9.87 7.53
CA VAL A 53 -3.70 -10.15 7.16
C VAL A 53 -3.64 -11.52 6.50
N ILE A 54 -3.16 -11.56 5.26
CA ILE A 54 -2.95 -12.78 4.48
C ILE A 54 -1.45 -13.03 4.43
N GLU A 55 -1.01 -14.11 5.08
CA GLU A 55 0.40 -14.54 5.12
C GLU A 55 0.77 -15.28 3.83
N ALA A 56 0.70 -14.56 2.72
CA ALA A 56 1.05 -15.00 1.39
C ALA A 56 1.30 -13.79 0.49
N GLY A 57 2.13 -13.97 -0.54
CA GLY A 57 2.23 -13.05 -1.66
C GLY A 57 1.13 -13.29 -2.69
N LEU A 58 0.92 -12.33 -3.59
CA LEU A 58 0.15 -12.57 -4.81
C LEU A 58 1.10 -12.83 -5.99
N SER A 59 0.67 -13.68 -6.92
CA SER A 59 1.41 -13.96 -8.16
C SER A 59 0.46 -14.40 -9.28
N ASN A 60 0.99 -14.75 -10.44
CA ASN A 60 0.23 -15.28 -11.59
C ASN A 60 -0.21 -16.74 -11.42
N LYS A 61 0.36 -17.46 -10.44
CA LYS A 61 0.04 -18.84 -10.08
C LYS A 61 0.25 -19.04 -8.58
N SER A 62 -0.37 -20.07 -8.01
CA SER A 62 -0.11 -20.47 -6.63
C SER A 62 1.14 -21.36 -6.56
N PHE A 63 2.04 -21.07 -5.62
CA PHE A 63 3.26 -21.86 -5.38
C PHE A 63 3.91 -21.50 -4.04
N SER A 64 4.80 -22.38 -3.55
CA SER A 64 5.74 -22.06 -2.48
C SER A 64 7.07 -21.60 -3.09
N GLY A 65 7.57 -20.44 -2.68
CA GLY A 65 8.76 -19.80 -3.26
C GLY A 65 9.70 -19.22 -2.22
N LYS A 66 10.93 -18.88 -2.63
CA LYS A 66 11.88 -18.17 -1.78
C LYS A 66 11.67 -16.66 -1.89
N ILE A 67 11.72 -15.98 -0.76
CA ILE A 67 11.97 -14.54 -0.68
C ILE A 67 13.35 -14.35 -0.08
N PHE A 68 14.20 -13.61 -0.79
CA PHE A 68 15.56 -13.28 -0.36
C PHE A 68 15.55 -11.97 0.44
N ASN A 69 16.39 -11.90 1.47
CA ASN A 69 16.49 -10.76 2.41
C ASN A 69 15.15 -10.42 3.09
N PRO A 70 14.47 -11.39 3.75
CA PRO A 70 13.21 -11.11 4.43
C PRO A 70 13.35 -9.97 5.45
N GLN A 71 12.25 -9.24 5.72
CA GLN A 71 12.20 -8.09 6.66
C GLN A 71 12.93 -6.81 6.23
N HIS A 72 13.65 -6.84 5.11
CA HIS A 72 14.34 -5.69 4.57
C HIS A 72 13.54 -5.02 3.45
N VAL A 73 13.70 -3.70 3.32
CA VAL A 73 13.27 -2.97 2.13
C VAL A 73 14.04 -3.53 0.93
N GLY A 74 13.35 -4.05 -0.08
CA GLY A 74 13.95 -4.79 -1.18
C GLY A 74 13.94 -6.31 -1.04
N ALA A 75 13.17 -6.88 -0.11
CA ALA A 75 12.96 -8.32 -0.03
C ALA A 75 12.27 -8.83 -1.31
N SER A 76 12.88 -9.75 -2.07
CA SER A 76 12.39 -10.08 -3.41
C SER A 76 12.46 -11.58 -3.71
N ILE A 77 11.64 -12.03 -4.67
CA ILE A 77 11.75 -13.37 -5.26
C ILE A 77 12.92 -13.51 -6.23
N TYR A 78 13.53 -12.38 -6.63
CA TYR A 78 14.63 -12.33 -7.59
C TYR A 78 15.98 -12.22 -6.89
N THR A 79 16.94 -13.03 -7.33
CA THR A 79 18.30 -13.06 -6.77
C THR A 79 19.20 -11.96 -7.31
N ASP A 80 18.80 -11.24 -8.35
CA ASP A 80 19.59 -10.17 -8.99
C ASP A 80 19.14 -8.77 -8.57
N ILE A 81 18.19 -8.62 -7.63
CA ILE A 81 17.80 -7.30 -7.11
C ILE A 81 19.00 -6.49 -6.61
N GLU A 82 19.05 -5.21 -6.94
CA GLU A 82 20.12 -4.29 -6.57
C GLU A 82 19.78 -3.55 -5.27
N ILE A 83 20.19 -4.12 -4.13
CA ILE A 83 20.02 -3.51 -2.80
C ILE A 83 21.34 -3.45 -2.02
N PRO A 84 21.56 -2.44 -1.16
CA PRO A 84 22.83 -2.26 -0.45
C PRO A 84 23.21 -3.39 0.51
N SER A 85 22.22 -4.11 1.05
CA SER A 85 22.41 -5.12 2.11
C SER A 85 22.15 -6.55 1.63
N LYS A 86 22.36 -6.80 0.33
CA LYS A 86 22.02 -8.06 -0.30
C LYS A 86 22.83 -9.23 0.25
N ASN A 87 22.12 -10.21 0.82
CA ASN A 87 22.63 -11.52 1.19
C ASN A 87 21.75 -12.61 0.56
N ASN A 88 22.28 -13.30 -0.46
CA ASN A 88 21.52 -14.34 -1.16
C ASN A 88 21.34 -15.64 -0.35
N ASP A 89 22.07 -15.78 0.76
CA ASP A 89 21.94 -16.93 1.65
C ASP A 89 20.84 -16.72 2.71
N ASP A 90 20.36 -15.49 2.87
CA ASP A 90 19.23 -15.16 3.73
C ASP A 90 17.92 -15.24 2.94
N PHE A 91 17.10 -16.25 3.23
CA PHE A 91 15.81 -16.45 2.59
C PHE A 91 14.78 -17.10 3.50
N GLN A 92 13.51 -16.84 3.21
CA GLN A 92 12.35 -17.54 3.79
C GLN A 92 11.55 -18.23 2.69
N ILE A 93 11.02 -19.43 2.96
CA ILE A 93 10.04 -20.07 2.08
C ILE A 93 8.67 -19.53 2.43
N CYS A 94 8.00 -18.95 1.44
CA CYS A 94 6.72 -18.29 1.58
C CYS A 94 5.71 -18.85 0.58
N GLU A 95 4.43 -18.69 0.90
CA GLU A 95 3.34 -19.07 0.01
C GLU A 95 2.93 -17.91 -0.89
N PHE A 96 2.56 -18.23 -2.12
CA PHE A 96 2.03 -17.30 -3.10
C PHE A 96 0.70 -17.83 -3.62
N ILE A 97 -0.26 -16.94 -3.77
CA ILE A 97 -1.61 -17.24 -4.24
C ILE A 97 -1.80 -16.64 -5.63
N GLN A 98 -2.40 -17.40 -6.54
CA GLN A 98 -2.84 -16.87 -7.83
C GLN A 98 -3.84 -15.71 -7.62
N ALA A 99 -3.48 -14.53 -8.12
CA ALA A 99 -4.25 -13.31 -7.89
C ALA A 99 -5.69 -13.39 -8.42
N SER A 100 -5.89 -13.91 -9.63
CA SER A 100 -7.22 -14.05 -10.22
C SER A 100 -8.12 -14.99 -9.43
N SER A 101 -7.59 -16.08 -8.88
CA SER A 101 -8.34 -16.97 -7.98
C SER A 101 -8.78 -16.25 -6.71
N PHE A 102 -7.87 -15.49 -6.08
CA PHE A 102 -8.22 -14.69 -4.92
C PHE A 102 -9.33 -13.67 -5.23
N PHE A 103 -9.20 -12.91 -6.32
CA PHE A 103 -10.20 -11.92 -6.74
C PHE A 103 -11.55 -12.56 -7.01
N LYS A 104 -11.58 -13.66 -7.76
CA LYS A 104 -12.82 -14.40 -8.07
C LYS A 104 -13.56 -14.88 -6.82
N GLU A 105 -12.82 -15.33 -5.80
CA GLU A 105 -13.40 -15.87 -4.57
C GLU A 105 -13.81 -14.79 -3.56
N ASN A 106 -13.11 -13.65 -3.53
CA ASN A 106 -13.24 -12.67 -2.44
C ASN A 106 -13.88 -11.35 -2.86
N ILE A 107 -13.91 -11.04 -4.17
CA ILE A 107 -14.31 -9.74 -4.71
C ILE A 107 -15.47 -9.90 -5.68
N ALA A 108 -16.60 -9.27 -5.34
CA ALA A 108 -17.79 -9.25 -6.17
C ALA A 108 -17.75 -8.06 -7.15
N GLU A 109 -18.45 -8.18 -8.29
CA GLU A 109 -18.56 -7.11 -9.30
C GLU A 109 -19.11 -5.77 -8.76
N GLY A 110 -19.93 -5.82 -7.71
CA GLY A 110 -20.48 -4.62 -7.09
C GLY A 110 -19.57 -3.96 -6.06
N ASP A 111 -18.44 -4.58 -5.69
CA ASP A 111 -17.53 -4.02 -4.68
C ASP A 111 -16.75 -2.82 -5.23
N GLU A 112 -16.43 -1.87 -4.37
CA GLU A 112 -15.62 -0.71 -4.68
C GLU A 112 -14.17 -0.97 -4.24
N VAL A 113 -13.30 -1.38 -5.16
CA VAL A 113 -11.96 -1.91 -4.83
C VAL A 113 -10.86 -0.90 -5.11
N TYR A 114 -10.04 -0.65 -4.09
CA TYR A 114 -8.82 0.14 -4.17
C TYR A 114 -7.63 -0.78 -3.93
N LEU A 115 -6.64 -0.73 -4.81
CA LEU A 115 -5.51 -1.66 -4.82
C LEU A 115 -4.20 -0.89 -4.77
N LYS A 116 -3.23 -1.39 -3.99
CA LYS A 116 -1.84 -0.95 -4.04
C LYS A 116 -0.92 -2.15 -4.29
N PHE A 117 0.01 -1.99 -5.21
CA PHE A 117 1.14 -2.88 -5.45
C PHE A 117 2.45 -2.25 -4.97
N ASN A 118 3.21 -2.99 -4.16
CA ASN A 118 4.59 -2.72 -3.76
C ASN A 118 5.20 -4.02 -3.22
N CYS A 119 5.33 -5.02 -4.09
CA CYS A 119 5.68 -6.41 -3.77
C CYS A 119 6.95 -6.86 -4.48
N GLU A 120 7.90 -5.93 -4.60
CA GLU A 120 9.33 -6.14 -4.83
C GLU A 120 9.63 -7.01 -6.05
N GLY A 121 8.93 -6.75 -7.15
CA GLY A 121 9.14 -7.34 -8.47
C GLY A 121 8.03 -8.28 -8.95
N SER A 122 7.11 -8.69 -8.06
CA SER A 122 5.98 -9.56 -8.44
C SER A 122 4.78 -8.79 -9.00
N GLU A 123 4.81 -7.44 -9.02
CA GLU A 123 3.71 -6.60 -9.50
C GLU A 123 3.31 -6.95 -10.94
N CYS A 124 4.31 -7.14 -11.81
CA CYS A 124 4.11 -7.45 -13.21
C CYS A 124 3.35 -8.77 -13.39
N ASP A 125 3.74 -9.83 -12.67
CA ASP A 125 3.07 -11.13 -12.73
C ASP A 125 1.61 -11.04 -12.27
N VAL A 126 1.36 -10.30 -11.20
CA VAL A 126 0.01 -10.12 -10.67
C VAL A 126 -0.86 -9.34 -11.65
N ILE A 127 -0.35 -8.24 -12.19
CA ILE A 127 -1.11 -7.40 -13.15
C ILE A 127 -1.42 -8.17 -14.42
N GLU A 128 -0.46 -8.87 -15.01
CA GLU A 128 -0.68 -9.72 -16.19
C GLU A 128 -1.79 -10.75 -15.94
N ASN A 129 -1.76 -11.40 -14.77
CA ASN A 129 -2.75 -12.40 -14.40
C ASN A 129 -4.15 -11.79 -14.25
N LEU A 130 -4.28 -10.65 -13.58
CA LEU A 130 -5.56 -9.97 -13.37
C LEU A 130 -6.12 -9.37 -14.67
N VAL A 131 -5.26 -8.89 -15.57
CA VAL A 131 -5.68 -8.44 -16.91
C VAL A 131 -6.16 -9.63 -17.74
N ALA A 132 -5.38 -10.71 -17.82
CA ALA A 132 -5.71 -11.88 -18.63
C ALA A 132 -6.99 -12.58 -18.17
N SER A 133 -7.28 -12.59 -16.87
CA SER A 133 -8.52 -13.16 -16.32
C SER A 133 -9.70 -12.20 -16.36
N GLY A 134 -9.49 -10.92 -16.70
CA GLY A 134 -10.49 -9.86 -16.64
C GLY A 134 -10.85 -9.41 -15.22
N GLU A 135 -10.13 -9.87 -14.19
CA GLU A 135 -10.42 -9.55 -12.78
C GLU A 135 -9.98 -8.12 -12.40
N LEU A 136 -9.05 -7.53 -13.15
CA LEU A 136 -8.61 -6.15 -12.93
C LEU A 136 -9.74 -5.13 -13.16
N THR A 137 -10.78 -5.47 -13.93
CA THR A 137 -11.93 -4.57 -14.19
C THR A 137 -12.71 -4.23 -12.93
N LYS A 138 -12.64 -5.07 -11.89
CA LYS A 138 -13.25 -4.84 -10.57
C LYS A 138 -12.53 -3.74 -9.77
N VAL A 139 -11.32 -3.34 -10.18
CA VAL A 139 -10.50 -2.37 -9.47
C VAL A 139 -10.88 -0.94 -9.89
N LYS A 140 -11.38 -0.17 -8.93
CA LYS A 140 -11.72 1.24 -9.13
C LYS A 140 -10.49 2.12 -9.27
N ALA A 141 -9.45 1.86 -8.49
CA ALA A 141 -8.19 2.59 -8.55
C ALA A 141 -7.03 1.71 -8.09
N CYS A 142 -5.91 1.76 -8.82
CA CYS A 142 -4.72 0.96 -8.57
C CYS A 142 -3.49 1.86 -8.41
N LEU A 143 -2.81 1.83 -7.27
CA LEU A 143 -1.49 2.43 -7.07
C LEU A 143 -0.42 1.39 -7.34
N ILE A 144 0.57 1.72 -8.14
CA ILE A 144 1.63 0.79 -8.52
C ILE A 144 2.99 1.41 -8.16
N ASP A 145 3.75 0.70 -7.34
CA ASP A 145 5.18 0.95 -7.17
C ASP A 145 5.98 -0.11 -7.91
N PHE A 146 6.66 0.29 -8.99
CA PHE A 146 7.43 -0.64 -9.82
C PHE A 146 8.83 -0.86 -9.26
N ASP A 147 8.93 -1.78 -8.30
CA ASP A 147 10.22 -2.24 -7.77
C ASP A 147 11.02 -3.08 -8.78
N VAL A 148 10.35 -3.58 -9.82
CA VAL A 148 10.97 -4.30 -10.94
C VAL A 148 12.13 -3.54 -11.59
N ARG A 149 12.16 -2.21 -11.48
CA ARG A 149 13.30 -1.36 -11.92
C ARG A 149 14.60 -1.62 -11.18
N LYS A 150 14.51 -2.08 -9.93
CA LYS A 150 15.66 -2.44 -9.09
C LYS A 150 16.20 -3.84 -9.45
N ILE A 151 15.51 -4.59 -10.32
CA ILE A 151 15.86 -5.97 -10.69
C ILE A 151 16.33 -5.97 -12.15
N PRO A 152 17.66 -6.06 -12.42
CA PRO A 152 18.24 -5.93 -13.75
C PRO A 152 17.59 -6.82 -14.81
N SER A 153 17.35 -8.10 -14.50
CA SER A 153 16.72 -9.04 -15.42
C SER A 153 15.26 -8.72 -15.73
N GLN A 154 14.59 -7.90 -14.92
CA GLN A 154 13.16 -7.63 -15.03
C GLN A 154 12.82 -6.18 -15.37
N ARG A 155 13.80 -5.25 -15.40
CA ARG A 155 13.54 -3.80 -15.60
C ARG A 155 12.62 -3.46 -16.78
N HIS A 156 12.76 -4.20 -17.87
CA HIS A 156 11.97 -4.02 -19.09
C HIS A 156 10.46 -4.19 -18.86
N ARG A 157 10.08 -5.03 -17.88
CA ARG A 157 8.68 -5.38 -17.62
C ARG A 157 7.84 -4.22 -17.14
N GLN A 158 8.42 -3.17 -16.55
CA GLN A 158 7.64 -1.97 -16.24
C GLN A 158 6.97 -1.41 -17.50
N GLN A 159 7.73 -1.27 -18.59
CA GLN A 159 7.18 -0.74 -19.84
C GLN A 159 6.15 -1.69 -20.44
N GLU A 160 6.40 -3.01 -20.41
CA GLU A 160 5.46 -4.01 -20.90
C GLU A 160 4.11 -3.96 -20.16
N ILE A 161 4.13 -3.77 -18.85
CA ILE A 161 2.90 -3.61 -18.06
C ILE A 161 2.18 -2.31 -18.39
N LEU A 162 2.89 -1.20 -18.55
CA LEU A 162 2.28 0.07 -18.95
C LEU A 162 1.62 -0.04 -20.33
N ASP A 163 2.28 -0.71 -21.28
CA ASP A 163 1.75 -0.97 -22.61
C ASP A 163 0.53 -1.89 -22.53
N LEU A 164 0.58 -2.95 -21.71
CA LEU A 164 -0.53 -3.87 -21.47
C LEU A 164 -1.76 -3.16 -20.89
N LEU A 165 -1.57 -2.34 -19.85
CA LEU A 165 -2.66 -1.56 -19.21
C LEU A 165 -3.27 -0.57 -20.21
N THR A 166 -2.44 0.09 -21.01
CA THR A 166 -2.88 1.04 -22.05
C THR A 166 -3.66 0.33 -23.16
N ALA A 167 -3.15 -0.80 -23.65
CA ALA A 167 -3.80 -1.60 -24.69
C ALA A 167 -5.18 -2.14 -24.24
N ASN A 168 -5.36 -2.38 -22.94
CA ASN A 168 -6.63 -2.77 -22.34
C ASN A 168 -7.48 -1.58 -21.84
N ASN A 169 -7.11 -0.35 -22.19
CA ASN A 169 -7.82 0.90 -21.83
C ASN A 169 -8.02 1.07 -20.32
N PHE A 170 -7.11 0.52 -19.50
CA PHE A 170 -7.13 0.71 -18.06
C PHE A 170 -6.55 2.09 -17.71
N LYS A 171 -7.39 3.01 -17.25
CA LYS A 171 -7.00 4.41 -16.98
C LYS A 171 -6.88 4.74 -15.49
N ASN A 172 -7.35 3.86 -14.63
CA ASN A 172 -7.45 4.10 -13.20
C ASN A 172 -6.23 3.56 -12.45
N PHE A 173 -5.04 3.64 -13.05
CA PHE A 173 -3.79 3.35 -12.38
C PHE A 173 -3.00 4.63 -12.10
N TYR A 174 -2.22 4.59 -11.03
CA TYR A 174 -1.40 5.70 -10.55
C TYR A 174 -0.03 5.16 -10.21
N LEU A 175 1.02 5.83 -10.65
CA LEU A 175 2.39 5.45 -10.28
C LEU A 175 2.76 6.12 -8.96
N SER A 176 3.44 5.38 -8.08
CA SER A 176 3.91 5.88 -6.78
C SER A 176 4.62 7.22 -6.92
N GLU A 177 5.52 7.34 -7.89
CA GLU A 177 6.30 8.55 -8.20
C GLU A 177 5.45 9.78 -8.51
N ASP A 178 4.26 9.60 -9.08
CA ASP A 178 3.40 10.68 -9.56
C ASP A 178 2.40 11.13 -8.50
N VAL A 179 2.15 10.34 -7.45
CA VAL A 179 1.07 10.62 -6.47
C VAL A 179 1.47 10.49 -5.01
N MET A 180 2.54 9.75 -4.69
CA MET A 180 3.00 9.53 -3.32
C MET A 180 3.92 10.64 -2.83
N PHE A 181 3.37 11.84 -2.62
CA PHE A 181 4.14 12.97 -2.09
C PHE A 181 3.91 13.20 -0.59
N GLY A 182 4.98 13.37 0.16
CA GLY A 182 4.90 13.85 1.54
C GLY A 182 6.09 13.43 2.39
N PRO A 183 6.12 13.86 3.66
CA PRO A 183 7.23 13.55 4.57
C PRO A 183 7.21 12.09 5.10
N SER A 184 6.20 11.29 4.73
CA SER A 184 6.07 9.88 5.16
C SER A 184 5.06 9.13 4.28
N ASN A 185 5.16 7.80 4.26
CA ASN A 185 4.18 6.92 3.60
C ASN A 185 2.75 7.16 4.09
N TYR A 186 2.57 7.37 5.40
CA TYR A 186 1.26 7.72 5.98
C TYR A 186 0.62 8.94 5.28
N VAL A 187 1.39 9.99 5.01
CA VAL A 187 0.88 11.20 4.34
C VAL A 187 0.64 10.95 2.86
N ALA A 188 1.56 10.26 2.21
CA ALA A 188 1.50 9.97 0.78
C ALA A 188 0.25 9.15 0.42
N ILE A 189 0.01 8.04 1.11
CA ILE A 189 -1.17 7.19 0.88
C ILE A 189 -2.47 7.95 1.13
N ARG A 190 -2.56 8.72 2.22
CA ARG A 190 -3.77 9.53 2.49
C ARG A 190 -4.03 10.58 1.41
N ARG A 191 -2.98 11.18 0.84
CA ARG A 191 -3.11 12.16 -0.23
C ARG A 191 -3.60 11.52 -1.52
N TRP A 192 -3.00 10.41 -1.91
CA TRP A 192 -3.44 9.64 -3.07
C TRP A 192 -4.92 9.23 -2.94
N LEU A 193 -5.31 8.62 -1.81
CA LEU A 193 -6.70 8.25 -1.57
C LEU A 193 -7.67 9.44 -1.63
N LYS A 194 -7.26 10.60 -1.11
CA LYS A 194 -8.06 11.84 -1.22
C LYS A 194 -8.14 12.35 -2.66
N SER A 195 -7.05 12.33 -3.42
CA SER A 195 -7.03 12.86 -4.79
C SER A 195 -7.88 12.04 -5.76
N ILE A 196 -8.01 10.73 -5.51
CA ILE A 196 -8.86 9.84 -6.32
C ILE A 196 -10.32 9.78 -5.84
N GLY A 197 -10.69 10.63 -4.87
CA GLY A 197 -12.05 10.70 -4.35
C GLY A 197 -12.48 9.52 -3.48
N ALA A 198 -11.54 8.83 -2.83
CA ALA A 198 -11.87 7.70 -1.93
C ALA A 198 -12.47 8.14 -0.59
N SER A 199 -12.58 9.43 -0.28
CA SER A 199 -13.12 9.90 0.99
C SER A 199 -14.65 9.80 1.04
N GLU A 200 -15.18 9.29 2.14
CA GLU A 200 -16.58 9.45 2.51
C GLU A 200 -16.73 10.75 3.31
N LEU A 201 -17.49 11.72 2.80
CA LEU A 201 -17.62 13.05 3.41
C LEU A 201 -18.88 13.20 4.27
N SER A 202 -19.28 12.12 4.96
CA SER A 202 -20.39 12.16 5.91
C SER A 202 -19.97 12.83 7.23
N VAL A 203 -20.92 13.45 7.94
CA VAL A 203 -20.63 14.06 9.26
C VAL A 203 -20.02 13.02 10.21
N LYS A 204 -20.51 11.78 10.12
CA LYS A 204 -20.03 10.65 10.92
C LYS A 204 -18.58 10.26 10.60
N SER A 205 -18.23 10.13 9.32
CA SER A 205 -16.85 9.76 8.92
C SER A 205 -15.86 10.87 9.28
N ILE A 206 -16.24 12.15 9.11
CA ILE A 206 -15.43 13.30 9.49
C ILE A 206 -15.18 13.32 11.00
N ALA A 207 -16.23 13.17 11.82
CA ALA A 207 -16.10 13.13 13.28
C ALA A 207 -15.24 11.93 13.74
N SER A 208 -15.43 10.76 13.12
CA SER A 208 -14.65 9.55 13.44
C SER A 208 -13.18 9.70 13.04
N SER A 209 -12.90 10.34 11.90
CA SER A 209 -11.55 10.66 11.43
C SER A 209 -10.86 11.65 12.38
N LEU A 210 -11.59 12.64 12.90
CA LEU A 210 -11.05 13.56 13.90
C LEU A 210 -10.63 12.82 15.18
N LEU A 211 -11.48 11.92 15.69
CA LEU A 211 -11.16 11.09 16.85
C LEU A 211 -9.95 10.18 16.59
N HIS A 212 -9.88 9.57 15.39
CA HIS A 212 -8.73 8.77 14.97
C HIS A 212 -7.42 9.59 14.97
N HIS A 213 -7.47 10.84 14.48
CA HIS A 213 -6.30 11.72 14.51
C HIS A 213 -5.91 12.17 15.93
N LEU A 214 -6.88 12.42 16.81
CA LEU A 214 -6.61 12.72 18.22
C LEU A 214 -5.94 11.54 18.93
N ASP A 215 -6.42 10.31 18.73
CA ASP A 215 -5.79 9.11 19.28
C ASP A 215 -4.34 8.93 18.81
N ASN A 216 -4.10 9.12 17.51
CA ASN A 216 -2.74 9.09 16.96
C ASN A 216 -1.84 10.17 17.56
N MET A 217 -2.38 11.38 17.79
CA MET A 217 -1.63 12.46 18.46
C MET A 217 -1.28 12.09 19.92
N PHE A 218 -2.23 11.58 20.69
CA PHE A 218 -2.01 11.22 22.10
C PHE A 218 -1.08 10.02 22.26
N SER A 219 -1.12 9.06 21.32
CA SER A 219 -0.19 7.92 21.28
C SER A 219 1.20 8.29 20.74
N GLY A 220 1.42 9.53 20.31
CA GLY A 220 2.69 9.98 19.74
C GLY A 220 2.98 9.43 18.34
N ARG A 221 2.02 8.70 17.73
CA ARG A 221 2.14 8.17 16.37
C ARG A 221 2.14 9.31 15.35
N TYR A 222 3.03 9.21 14.37
CA TYR A 222 3.25 10.25 13.34
C TYR A 222 3.42 11.66 13.91
N THR A 223 4.12 11.80 15.05
CA THR A 223 4.36 13.11 15.68
C THR A 223 4.85 14.16 14.68
N ASN A 224 5.73 13.79 13.75
CA ASN A 224 6.22 14.70 12.71
C ASN A 224 5.11 15.16 11.75
N TYR A 225 4.16 14.29 11.40
CA TYR A 225 3.00 14.66 10.59
C TYR A 225 2.13 15.69 11.30
N TYR A 226 1.71 15.43 12.55
CA TYR A 226 0.84 16.35 13.29
C TYR A 226 1.54 17.66 13.65
N LYS A 227 2.83 17.62 14.00
CA LYS A 227 3.65 18.83 14.12
C LYS A 227 3.59 19.66 12.84
N TRP A 228 3.78 19.02 11.68
CA TRP A 228 3.73 19.73 10.40
C TRP A 228 2.33 20.30 10.08
N GLN A 229 1.25 19.59 10.42
CA GLN A 229 -0.12 20.11 10.27
C GLN A 229 -0.34 21.37 11.11
N VAL A 230 0.09 21.35 12.38
CA VAL A 230 0.00 22.53 13.26
C VAL A 230 0.82 23.69 12.70
N VAL A 231 2.06 23.43 12.26
CA VAL A 231 2.94 24.44 11.64
C VAL A 231 2.30 25.13 10.44
N ARG A 232 1.52 24.42 9.61
CA ARG A 232 0.84 25.02 8.46
C ARG A 232 -0.31 25.94 8.83
N ILE A 233 -0.95 25.70 9.98
CA ILE A 233 -2.13 26.43 10.44
C ILE A 233 -1.73 27.62 11.32
N LEU A 234 -0.57 27.53 11.96
CA LEU A 234 -0.04 28.62 12.78
C LEU A 234 0.28 29.86 11.93
N PRO A 235 -0.16 31.05 12.37
CA PRO A 235 0.30 32.33 11.82
C PRO A 235 1.83 32.39 11.72
N LYS A 236 2.34 33.05 10.66
CA LYS A 236 3.79 33.15 10.39
C LYS A 236 4.56 33.74 11.57
N GLU A 237 3.93 34.63 12.33
CA GLU A 237 4.47 35.32 13.49
C GLU A 237 4.72 34.35 14.65
N ILE A 238 3.81 33.39 14.88
CA ILE A 238 3.97 32.36 15.91
C ILE A 238 5.05 31.36 15.49
N MET A 239 5.12 31.01 14.21
CA MET A 239 6.19 30.17 13.68
C MET A 239 7.57 30.82 13.79
N ALA A 240 7.68 32.12 13.50
CA ALA A 240 8.90 32.89 13.67
C ALA A 240 9.34 32.93 15.15
N PHE A 241 8.39 33.09 16.08
CA PHE A 241 8.67 33.01 17.52
C PHE A 241 9.19 31.64 17.95
N TYR A 242 8.56 30.55 17.49
CA TYR A 242 8.98 29.17 17.81
C TYR A 242 10.42 28.88 17.36
N TYR A 243 10.75 29.21 16.10
CA TYR A 243 12.11 28.98 15.57
C TYR A 243 13.17 29.86 16.23
N LYS A 244 12.80 31.08 16.66
CA LYS A 244 13.73 32.00 17.32
C LYS A 244 14.05 31.60 18.77
N ASN A 245 13.10 30.99 19.48
CA ASN A 245 13.20 30.83 20.94
C ASN A 245 13.27 29.38 21.44
N ILE A 246 12.77 28.41 20.68
CA ILE A 246 12.62 27.01 21.17
C ILE A 246 13.58 26.06 20.46
N LYS A 247 13.86 26.27 19.17
CA LYS A 247 14.78 25.43 18.39
C LYS A 247 16.21 25.99 18.45
N LYS A 248 16.85 25.92 19.62
CA LYS A 248 18.31 25.94 19.75
C LYS A 248 18.82 24.52 19.93
#